data_AF-A0A2D4Q8B6-F1
#
_entry.id   AF-A0A2D4Q8B6-F1
#
_cell.length_a   1.000
_cell.length_b   1.000
_cell.length_c   1.000
_cell.angle_alpha   90.00
_cell.angle_beta   90.00
_cell.angle_gamma   90.00
#
_symmetry.space_group_name_H-M   'P 1'
#
loop_
_entity.id
_entity.type
_entity.pdbx_description
1 polymer ?
#
loop_
_entity_poly.entity_id
_entity_poly.type
_entity_poly.pdbx_seq_one_letter_code
_entity_poly.pdbx_strand_id
1 'polypeptide(L)'
;MLEYQFSENDKPIKKALGFLEFQLNNIVSDNHTLALVTYALSLAKSTAAKGALNKLNERSERQGELRFWTSPSSGLSSSWQPCSADIEVAGYALLSHFIQQRLLEGIPIMKWLSKQRNHLGGYSSTQDTIVALQALSTFATLTADSVTEMDVTVNGSMEENPTVFRIDQENRFVLKTKEFPAAQPVRITISANGRGFAIFQLNVIYNVKNSHTSKRRSRSAQNQESFDLDVCVKDDKKDINSLTLNICTRYLGT
;
A
#
# COMPACT_ATOMS: atom_id res chain seq x y z
N MET A 1 -13.44 -4.02 -13.31
CA MET A 1 -14.12 -5.06 -14.13
C MET A 1 -14.52 -6.31 -13.33
N LEU A 2 -14.14 -6.45 -12.04
CA LEU A 2 -14.47 -7.62 -11.22
C LEU A 2 -15.77 -7.49 -10.40
N GLU A 3 -16.43 -6.33 -10.41
CA GLU A 3 -17.63 -6.04 -9.60
C GLU A 3 -18.91 -5.89 -10.44
N TYR A 4 -18.93 -6.45 -11.65
CA TYR A 4 -20.19 -6.52 -12.39
C TYR A 4 -21.12 -7.52 -11.68
N GLN A 5 -22.38 -7.16 -11.45
CA GLN A 5 -23.35 -8.07 -10.84
C GLN A 5 -23.58 -9.26 -11.77
N PHE A 6 -22.87 -10.35 -11.49
CA PHE A 6 -22.99 -11.57 -12.27
C PHE A 6 -24.22 -12.36 -11.85
N SER A 7 -24.92 -12.93 -12.84
CA SER A 7 -25.92 -13.96 -12.58
C SER A 7 -25.21 -15.23 -12.16
N GLU A 8 -25.55 -15.75 -10.98
CA GLU A 8 -25.02 -16.98 -10.40
C GLU A 8 -25.18 -18.20 -11.34
N ASN A 9 -26.02 -18.09 -12.38
CA ASN A 9 -26.31 -19.11 -13.37
C ASN A 9 -25.47 -19.08 -14.64
N ASP A 10 -24.50 -18.16 -14.77
CA ASP A 10 -23.68 -18.10 -15.97
C ASP A 10 -22.68 -19.28 -16.05
N LYS A 11 -22.75 -20.06 -17.13
CA LYS A 11 -21.97 -21.31 -17.31
C LYS A 11 -20.45 -21.09 -17.21
N PRO A 12 -19.86 -20.03 -17.78
CA PRO A 12 -18.42 -19.76 -17.65
C PRO A 12 -18.01 -19.48 -16.20
N ILE A 13 -18.85 -18.77 -15.44
CA ILE A 13 -18.58 -18.43 -14.03
C ILE A 13 -18.57 -19.69 -13.18
N LYS A 14 -19.56 -20.57 -13.33
CA LYS A 14 -19.59 -21.86 -12.61
C LYS A 14 -18.36 -22.72 -12.91
N LYS A 15 -17.91 -22.76 -14.17
CA LYS A 15 -16.68 -23.49 -14.55
C LYS A 15 -15.44 -22.87 -13.93
N ALA A 16 -15.32 -21.55 -13.94
CA ALA A 16 -14.20 -20.84 -13.32
C ALA A 16 -14.16 -21.08 -11.81
N LEU A 17 -15.31 -20.97 -11.12
CA LEU A 17 -15.41 -21.24 -9.69
C LEU A 17 -15.02 -22.69 -9.34
N GLY A 18 -15.54 -23.67 -10.08
CA GLY A 18 -15.16 -25.07 -9.88
C GLY A 18 -13.64 -25.31 -10.05
N PHE A 19 -13.01 -24.61 -10.99
CA PHE A 19 -11.54 -24.64 -11.14
C PHE A 19 -10.83 -24.02 -9.93
N LEU A 20 -11.26 -22.84 -9.48
CA LEU A 20 -10.66 -22.15 -8.33
C LEU A 20 -10.80 -22.97 -7.03
N GLU A 21 -11.97 -23.57 -6.80
CA GLU A 21 -12.24 -24.45 -5.66
C GLU A 21 -11.36 -25.70 -5.67
N PHE A 22 -11.27 -26.37 -6.83
CA PHE A 22 -10.42 -27.55 -7.01
C PHE A 22 -8.94 -27.23 -6.74
N GLN A 23 -8.49 -26.06 -7.19
CA GLN A 23 -7.10 -25.66 -7.09
C GLN A 23 -6.71 -25.04 -5.75
N LEU A 24 -7.66 -24.70 -4.87
CA LEU A 24 -7.39 -24.08 -3.57
C LEU A 24 -6.42 -24.89 -2.70
N ASN A 25 -6.46 -26.23 -2.83
CA ASN A 25 -5.57 -27.15 -2.12
C ASN A 25 -4.26 -27.44 -2.87
N ASN A 26 -4.21 -27.24 -4.20
CA ASN A 26 -3.11 -27.68 -5.05
C ASN A 26 -2.22 -26.53 -5.57
N ILE A 27 -2.76 -25.33 -5.80
CA ILE A 27 -2.06 -24.25 -6.52
C ILE A 27 -1.33 -23.28 -5.60
N VAL A 28 -1.71 -23.17 -4.33
CA VAL A 28 -1.44 -21.91 -3.64
C VAL A 28 -0.15 -21.96 -2.83
N SER A 29 1.00 -21.89 -3.49
CA SER A 29 2.30 -21.65 -2.83
C SER A 29 2.49 -20.18 -2.46
N ASP A 30 1.99 -19.24 -3.27
CA ASP A 30 2.19 -17.80 -3.08
C ASP A 30 0.97 -17.11 -2.43
N ASN A 31 1.23 -16.01 -1.70
CA ASN A 31 0.21 -15.27 -0.98
C ASN A 31 -0.69 -14.42 -1.90
N HIS A 32 -0.19 -13.99 -3.06
CA HIS A 32 -0.88 -13.12 -4.01
C HIS A 32 -2.03 -13.85 -4.70
N THR A 33 -1.73 -15.00 -5.29
CA THR A 33 -2.71 -15.93 -5.84
C THR A 33 -3.72 -16.35 -4.77
N LEU A 34 -3.29 -16.63 -3.53
CA LEU A 34 -4.23 -16.97 -2.46
C LEU A 34 -5.25 -15.86 -2.21
N ALA A 35 -4.78 -14.62 -2.14
CA ALA A 35 -5.62 -13.46 -1.87
C ALA A 35 -6.62 -13.20 -2.99
N LEU A 36 -6.17 -13.27 -4.25
CA LEU A 36 -7.04 -13.16 -5.43
C LEU A 36 -8.12 -14.24 -5.45
N VAL A 37 -7.74 -15.51 -5.26
CA VAL A 37 -8.68 -16.63 -5.23
C VAL A 37 -9.66 -16.49 -4.08
N THR A 38 -9.18 -16.12 -2.89
CA THR A 38 -10.02 -15.90 -1.70
C THR A 38 -11.04 -14.80 -1.96
N TYR A 39 -10.63 -13.70 -2.58
CA TYR A 39 -11.53 -12.60 -2.92
C TYR A 39 -12.58 -13.00 -3.95
N ALA A 40 -12.16 -13.68 -5.03
CA ALA A 40 -13.06 -14.18 -6.07
C ALA A 40 -14.11 -15.16 -5.50
N LEU A 41 -13.69 -16.11 -4.66
CA LEU A 41 -14.59 -17.05 -3.99
C LEU A 41 -15.54 -16.34 -3.02
N SER A 42 -15.08 -15.30 -2.33
CA SER A 42 -15.90 -14.49 -1.43
C SER A 42 -16.99 -13.73 -2.20
N LEU A 43 -16.63 -13.07 -3.31
CA LEU A 43 -17.58 -12.38 -4.18
C LEU A 43 -18.66 -13.33 -4.71
N ALA A 44 -18.26 -14.54 -5.10
CA ALA A 44 -19.16 -15.57 -5.61
C ALA A 44 -19.95 -16.32 -4.53
N LYS A 45 -19.76 -15.99 -3.24
CA LYS A 45 -20.39 -16.67 -2.10
C LYS A 45 -20.18 -18.19 -2.09
N SER A 46 -19.04 -18.65 -2.60
CA SER A 46 -18.68 -20.07 -2.61
C SER A 46 -18.58 -20.63 -1.20
N THR A 47 -18.94 -21.90 -1.02
CA THR A 47 -18.78 -22.63 0.25
C THR A 47 -17.31 -22.76 0.66
N ALA A 48 -16.37 -22.69 -0.30
CA ALA A 48 -14.94 -22.74 -0.05
C ALA A 48 -14.35 -21.40 0.45
N ALA A 49 -15.08 -20.28 0.31
CA ALA A 49 -14.56 -18.94 0.60
C ALA A 49 -14.09 -18.76 2.04
N LYS A 50 -14.83 -19.33 3.01
CA LYS A 50 -14.46 -19.27 4.43
C LYS A 50 -13.15 -20.02 4.72
N GLY A 51 -12.98 -21.20 4.10
CA GLY A 51 -11.76 -21.98 4.21
C GLY A 51 -10.57 -21.27 3.57
N ALA A 52 -10.76 -20.67 2.39
CA ALA A 52 -9.75 -19.87 1.71
C ALA A 52 -9.26 -18.69 2.57
N LEU A 53 -10.19 -17.94 3.18
CA LEU A 53 -9.84 -16.81 4.04
C LEU A 53 -9.13 -17.23 5.33
N ASN A 54 -9.49 -18.36 5.93
CA ASN A 54 -8.76 -18.91 7.07
C ASN A 54 -7.32 -19.24 6.69
N LYS A 55 -7.12 -19.94 5.57
CA LYS A 55 -5.79 -20.27 5.05
C LYS A 55 -4.95 -19.02 4.75
N LEU A 56 -5.58 -17.97 4.20
CA LEU A 56 -4.91 -16.68 3.99
C LEU A 56 -4.50 -16.02 5.31
N ASN A 57 -5.38 -16.03 6.31
CA ASN A 57 -5.10 -15.49 7.64
C ASN A 57 -3.98 -16.24 8.38
N GLU A 58 -3.88 -17.56 8.19
CA GLU A 58 -2.79 -18.37 8.76
C GLU A 58 -1.41 -17.98 8.21
N ARG A 59 -1.34 -17.45 6.99
CA ARG A 59 -0.09 -16.97 6.35
C ARG A 59 0.24 -15.51 6.67
N SER A 60 -0.59 -14.85 7.47
CA SER A 60 -0.36 -13.44 7.81
C SER A 60 0.71 -13.28 8.88
N GLU A 61 1.45 -12.19 8.78
CA GLU A 61 2.31 -11.69 9.83
C GLU A 61 1.54 -10.73 10.73
N ARG A 62 1.93 -10.70 12.01
CA ARG A 62 1.36 -9.80 13.01
C ARG A 62 2.46 -9.01 13.69
N GLN A 63 2.31 -7.69 13.70
CA GLN A 63 3.21 -6.78 14.41
C GLN A 63 2.39 -5.80 15.23
N GLY A 64 2.30 -6.05 16.54
CA GLY A 64 1.39 -5.33 17.43
C GLY A 64 -0.05 -5.39 16.92
N GLU A 65 -0.64 -4.22 16.67
CA GLU A 65 -2.02 -4.04 16.18
C GLU A 65 -2.18 -4.18 14.66
N LEU A 66 -1.14 -4.60 13.95
CA LEU A 66 -1.10 -4.67 12.49
C LEU A 66 -1.10 -6.12 12.01
N ARG A 67 -1.80 -6.38 10.90
CA ARG A 67 -1.76 -7.64 10.17
C ARG A 67 -1.42 -7.37 8.71
N PHE A 68 -0.48 -8.11 8.16
CA PHE A 68 -0.04 -7.97 6.78
C PHE A 68 0.52 -9.28 6.23
N TRP A 69 0.89 -9.28 4.95
CA TRP A 69 1.53 -10.40 4.28
C TRP A 69 2.80 -9.90 3.64
N THR A 70 3.81 -10.76 3.61
CA THR A 70 5.03 -10.52 2.84
C THR A 70 5.12 -11.57 1.76
N SER A 71 5.52 -11.13 0.58
CA SER A 71 5.96 -12.01 -0.49
C SER A 71 7.44 -12.30 -0.27
N PRO A 72 7.93 -13.50 -0.62
CA PRO A 72 9.37 -13.76 -0.67
C PRO A 72 9.98 -12.96 -1.83
N SER A 73 10.10 -11.65 -1.68
CA SER A 73 10.89 -10.80 -2.56
C SER A 73 12.34 -10.93 -2.14
N SER A 74 13.17 -11.28 -3.11
CA SER A 74 14.61 -11.47 -3.05
C SER A 74 15.37 -10.21 -2.61
N GLY A 75 15.25 -9.77 -1.34
CA GLY A 75 16.14 -8.79 -0.71
C GLY A 75 16.31 -7.44 -1.43
N LEU A 76 15.42 -7.10 -2.37
CA LEU A 76 15.65 -6.09 -3.40
C LEU A 76 15.26 -4.66 -3.01
N SER A 77 14.71 -4.46 -1.82
CA SER A 77 14.26 -3.14 -1.42
C SER A 77 14.65 -2.84 0.02
N SER A 78 15.66 -1.98 0.16
CA SER A 78 15.89 -1.18 1.37
C SER A 78 14.92 0.01 1.47
N SER A 79 13.90 0.08 0.59
CA SER A 79 12.86 1.10 0.68
C SER A 79 12.02 0.88 1.92
N TRP A 80 11.62 1.99 2.55
CA TRP A 80 10.67 1.99 3.65
C TRP A 80 9.28 1.46 3.22
N GLN A 81 8.95 1.51 1.94
CA GLN A 81 7.65 1.07 1.42
C GLN A 81 7.63 -0.43 1.08
N PRO A 82 6.58 -1.18 1.46
CA PRO A 82 6.41 -2.60 1.11
C PRO A 82 6.37 -2.86 -0.39
N CYS A 83 6.55 -4.13 -0.76
CA CYS A 83 6.37 -4.55 -2.14
C CYS A 83 4.92 -4.30 -2.59
N SER A 84 4.74 -3.91 -3.86
CA SER A 84 3.42 -3.66 -4.44
C SER A 84 2.48 -4.86 -4.31
N ALA A 85 3.02 -6.08 -4.48
CA ALA A 85 2.27 -7.31 -4.31
C ALA A 85 1.70 -7.49 -2.89
N ASP A 86 2.44 -7.04 -1.86
CA ASP A 86 2.02 -7.17 -0.45
C ASP A 86 0.85 -6.23 -0.12
N ILE A 87 0.87 -5.02 -0.70
CA ILE A 87 -0.24 -4.07 -0.63
C ILE A 87 -1.49 -4.65 -1.29
N GLU A 88 -1.34 -5.24 -2.49
CA GLU A 88 -2.44 -5.86 -3.21
C GLU A 88 -3.03 -7.06 -2.45
N VAL A 89 -2.18 -7.93 -1.89
CA VAL A 89 -2.59 -9.04 -1.00
C VAL A 89 -3.43 -8.52 0.17
N ALA A 90 -2.93 -7.51 0.88
CA ALA A 90 -3.64 -6.93 2.02
C ALA A 90 -4.97 -6.29 1.61
N GLY A 91 -5.02 -5.64 0.43
CA GLY A 91 -6.25 -5.07 -0.12
C GLY A 91 -7.32 -6.12 -0.39
N TYR A 92 -6.98 -7.19 -1.11
CA TYR A 92 -7.91 -8.30 -1.36
C TYR A 92 -8.29 -9.05 -0.08
N ALA A 93 -7.36 -9.20 0.87
CA ALA A 93 -7.66 -9.78 2.17
C ALA A 93 -8.69 -8.92 2.92
N LEU A 94 -8.53 -7.59 2.95
CA LEU A 94 -9.46 -6.68 3.62
C LEU A 94 -10.86 -6.72 2.96
N LEU A 95 -10.93 -6.72 1.62
CA LEU A 95 -12.19 -6.87 0.89
C LEU A 95 -12.86 -8.22 1.19
N SER A 96 -12.09 -9.30 1.26
CA SER A 96 -12.61 -10.63 1.61
C SER A 96 -13.18 -10.67 3.04
N HIS A 97 -12.52 -10.02 3.99
CA HIS A 97 -13.05 -9.87 5.36
C HIS A 97 -14.36 -9.09 5.38
N PHE A 98 -14.45 -8.01 4.59
CA PHE A 98 -15.67 -7.22 4.47
C PHE A 98 -16.84 -8.05 3.93
N ILE A 99 -16.64 -8.74 2.79
CA ILE A 99 -17.69 -9.57 2.16
C ILE A 99 -18.15 -10.69 3.08
N GLN A 100 -17.22 -11.33 3.80
CA GLN A 100 -17.53 -12.41 4.74
C GLN A 100 -17.97 -11.91 6.13
N GLN A 101 -18.18 -10.60 6.33
CA GLN A 101 -18.63 -9.97 7.58
C GLN A 101 -17.69 -10.22 8.78
N ARG A 102 -16.39 -10.43 8.53
CA ARG A 102 -15.35 -10.64 9.55
C ARG A 102 -14.63 -9.33 9.89
N LEU A 103 -15.41 -8.30 10.22
CA LEU A 103 -14.95 -6.91 10.30
C LEU A 103 -13.84 -6.70 11.33
N LEU A 104 -13.97 -7.28 12.53
CA LEU A 104 -12.99 -7.14 13.61
C LEU A 104 -11.59 -7.66 13.21
N GLU A 105 -11.54 -8.71 12.39
CA GLU A 105 -10.29 -9.26 11.87
C GLU A 105 -9.70 -8.42 10.72
N GLY A 106 -10.53 -7.61 10.05
CA GLY A 106 -10.11 -6.67 9.01
C GLY A 106 -9.49 -5.37 9.56
N ILE A 107 -9.82 -4.96 10.78
CA ILE A 107 -9.32 -3.71 11.38
C ILE A 107 -7.77 -3.64 11.40
N PRO A 108 -7.03 -4.67 11.84
CA PRO A 108 -5.57 -4.68 11.79
C PRO A 108 -4.99 -4.50 10.38
N ILE A 109 -5.68 -5.02 9.35
CA ILE A 109 -5.26 -4.93 7.95
C ILE A 109 -5.50 -3.51 7.43
N MET A 110 -6.67 -2.93 7.71
CA MET A 110 -6.98 -1.53 7.41
C MET A 110 -5.98 -0.57 8.06
N LYS A 111 -5.64 -0.78 9.34
CA LYS A 111 -4.59 -0.01 10.05
C LYS A 111 -3.25 -0.11 9.33
N TRP A 112 -2.87 -1.31 8.90
CA TRP A 112 -1.61 -1.51 8.16
C TRP A 112 -1.63 -0.80 6.81
N LEU A 113 -2.65 -1.03 5.97
CA LEU A 113 -2.79 -0.37 4.66
C LEU A 113 -2.76 1.17 4.78
N SER A 114 -3.42 1.72 5.80
CA SER A 114 -3.43 3.18 6.04
C SER A 114 -2.04 3.73 6.34
N LYS A 115 -1.17 2.93 6.99
CA LYS A 115 0.22 3.31 7.28
C LYS A 115 1.15 3.28 6.06
N GLN A 116 0.82 2.48 5.04
CA GLN A 116 1.66 2.31 3.85
C GLN A 116 1.36 3.31 2.72
N ARG A 117 0.43 4.25 2.96
CA ARG A 117 0.09 5.30 1.98
C ARG A 117 1.26 6.27 1.82
N ASN A 118 1.55 6.63 0.57
CA ASN A 118 2.57 7.63 0.24
C ASN A 118 2.05 9.07 0.39
N HIS A 119 2.94 10.06 0.22
CA HIS A 119 2.62 11.49 0.32
C HIS A 119 1.55 12.00 -0.67
N LEU A 120 1.31 11.27 -1.76
CA LEU A 120 0.30 11.58 -2.77
C LEU A 120 -1.03 10.83 -2.52
N GLY A 121 -1.11 10.06 -1.44
CA GLY A 121 -2.30 9.30 -1.07
C GLY A 121 -2.47 7.95 -1.76
N GLY A 122 -1.51 7.53 -2.58
CA GLY A 122 -1.47 6.23 -3.27
C GLY A 122 -0.41 5.28 -2.72
N TYR A 123 -0.03 4.29 -3.53
CA TYR A 123 0.97 3.27 -3.20
C TYR A 123 2.04 3.19 -4.31
N SER A 124 2.77 2.08 -4.40
CA SER A 124 3.94 1.95 -5.27
C SER A 124 3.59 1.76 -6.75
N SER A 125 2.41 1.20 -7.05
CA SER A 125 1.95 0.89 -8.41
C SER A 125 0.51 1.39 -8.63
N THR A 126 -0.09 1.00 -9.75
CA THR A 126 -1.49 1.31 -10.07
C THR A 126 -2.45 0.26 -9.50
N GLN A 127 -2.14 -1.03 -9.64
CA GLN A 127 -3.01 -2.12 -9.18
C GLN A 127 -3.16 -2.12 -7.66
N ASP A 128 -2.05 -2.05 -6.93
CA ASP A 128 -2.06 -1.95 -5.48
C ASP A 128 -2.81 -0.70 -4.99
N THR A 129 -2.66 0.43 -5.67
CA THR A 129 -3.36 1.67 -5.34
C THR A 129 -4.87 1.53 -5.52
N ILE A 130 -5.32 0.99 -6.65
CA ILE A 130 -6.75 0.80 -6.91
C ILE A 130 -7.36 -0.14 -5.88
N VAL A 131 -6.75 -1.31 -5.66
CA VAL A 131 -7.28 -2.34 -4.77
C VAL A 131 -7.26 -1.88 -3.31
N ALA A 132 -6.18 -1.24 -2.85
CA ALA A 132 -6.08 -0.75 -1.48
C ALA A 132 -7.07 0.41 -1.21
N LEU A 133 -7.22 1.36 -2.14
CA LEU A 133 -8.20 2.44 -1.99
C LEU A 133 -9.63 1.94 -2.03
N GLN A 134 -9.94 0.96 -2.90
CA GLN A 134 -11.23 0.28 -2.91
C GLN A 134 -11.49 -0.41 -1.57
N ALA A 135 -10.51 -1.15 -1.04
CA ALA A 135 -10.64 -1.85 0.24
C ALA A 135 -10.86 -0.88 1.41
N LEU A 136 -10.05 0.19 1.50
CA LEU A 136 -10.15 1.18 2.55
C LEU A 136 -11.45 1.98 2.48
N SER A 137 -11.89 2.39 1.29
CA SER A 137 -13.17 3.11 1.11
C SER A 137 -14.36 2.23 1.47
N THR A 138 -14.35 0.97 1.02
CA THR A 138 -15.37 -0.03 1.37
C THR A 138 -15.45 -0.22 2.87
N PHE A 139 -14.30 -0.38 3.53
CA PHE A 139 -14.26 -0.55 4.98
C PHE A 139 -14.66 0.73 5.75
N ALA A 140 -14.33 1.91 5.22
CA ALA A 140 -14.73 3.19 5.80
C ALA A 140 -16.25 3.43 5.78
N THR A 141 -17.00 2.75 4.92
CA THR A 141 -18.48 2.82 4.96
C THR A 141 -19.05 2.33 6.29
N LEU A 142 -18.36 1.44 7.00
CA LEU A 142 -18.76 0.93 8.31
C LEU A 142 -18.78 2.03 9.40
N THR A 143 -18.05 3.12 9.18
CA THR A 143 -17.93 4.24 10.12
C THR A 143 -18.54 5.53 9.55
N ALA A 144 -19.19 5.48 8.38
CA ALA A 144 -19.73 6.66 7.70
C ALA A 144 -20.78 7.41 8.55
N ASP A 145 -21.59 6.65 9.30
CA ASP A 145 -22.65 7.18 10.17
C ASP A 145 -22.16 7.47 11.60
N SER A 146 -20.88 7.23 11.90
CA SER A 146 -20.33 7.53 13.21
C SER A 146 -20.18 9.04 13.41
N VAL A 147 -20.57 9.50 14.61
CA VAL A 147 -20.38 10.90 15.02
C VAL A 147 -18.89 11.19 15.06
N THR A 148 -18.46 12.20 14.29
CA THR A 148 -17.09 12.70 14.29
C THR A 148 -17.04 14.03 15.01
N GLU A 149 -16.33 14.07 16.13
CA GLU A 149 -16.07 15.27 16.93
C GLU A 149 -14.74 15.04 17.66
N MET A 150 -13.66 15.62 17.15
CA MET A 150 -12.32 15.39 17.64
C MET A 150 -11.41 16.59 17.44
N ASP A 151 -10.63 16.89 18.48
CA ASP A 151 -9.56 17.87 18.46
C ASP A 151 -8.21 17.15 18.32
N VAL A 152 -7.51 17.41 17.22
CA VAL A 152 -6.15 16.93 16.98
C VAL A 152 -5.17 18.07 17.23
N THR A 153 -4.42 17.98 18.31
CA THR A 153 -3.40 18.96 18.68
C THR A 153 -2.04 18.49 18.17
N VAL A 154 -1.35 19.36 17.44
CA VAL A 154 -0.02 19.13 16.88
C VAL A 154 0.92 20.22 17.37
N ASN A 155 1.97 19.82 18.08
CA ASN A 155 2.97 20.73 18.62
C ASN A 155 4.36 20.41 18.06
N GLY A 156 5.03 21.41 17.49
CA GLY A 156 6.43 21.32 17.09
C GLY A 156 7.34 21.87 18.20
N SER A 157 8.46 21.21 18.48
CA SER A 157 9.34 21.60 19.60
C SER A 157 9.99 22.98 19.48
N MET A 158 9.89 23.64 18.33
CA MET A 158 10.41 25.00 18.07
C MET A 158 9.31 26.07 18.12
N GLU A 159 8.06 25.69 18.37
CA GLU A 159 6.92 26.61 18.39
C GLU A 159 6.41 26.81 19.82
N GLU A 160 6.07 28.05 20.14
CA GLU A 160 5.53 28.41 21.46
C GLU A 160 4.08 27.94 21.64
N ASN A 161 3.31 27.86 20.54
CA ASN A 161 1.88 27.56 20.58
C ASN A 161 1.56 26.31 19.74
N PRO A 162 0.83 25.34 20.30
CA PRO A 162 0.37 24.18 19.55
C PRO A 162 -0.72 24.58 18.54
N THR A 163 -0.78 23.88 17.41
CA THR A 163 -1.90 24.02 16.47
C THR A 163 -2.95 22.97 16.78
N VAL A 164 -4.21 23.39 16.89
CA VAL A 164 -5.34 22.51 17.11
C VAL A 164 -6.19 22.44 15.84
N PHE A 165 -6.31 21.24 15.29
CA PHE A 165 -7.25 20.94 14.22
C PHE A 165 -8.55 20.41 14.82
N ARG A 166 -9.61 21.20 14.72
CA ARG A 166 -10.96 20.78 15.10
C ARG A 166 -11.61 20.04 13.95
N ILE A 167 -11.97 18.78 14.18
CA ILE A 167 -12.60 17.90 13.20
C ILE A 167 -14.02 17.58 13.67
N ASP A 168 -15.00 17.96 12.86
CA ASP A 168 -16.42 17.73 13.10
C ASP A 168 -17.06 17.01 11.91
N GLN A 169 -18.36 16.73 12.01
CA GLN A 169 -19.11 16.04 10.98
C GLN A 169 -19.13 16.78 9.64
N GLU A 170 -19.09 18.10 9.65
CA GLU A 170 -19.18 18.95 8.45
C GLU A 170 -17.83 19.03 7.73
N ASN A 171 -16.74 19.01 8.47
CA ASN A 171 -15.39 19.24 7.96
C ASN A 171 -14.50 17.98 7.87
N ARG A 172 -15.01 16.80 8.26
CA ARG A 172 -14.27 15.52 8.31
C ARG A 172 -13.59 15.06 7.01
N PHE A 173 -14.02 15.59 5.86
CA PHE A 173 -13.40 15.29 4.55
C PHE A 173 -12.43 16.39 4.07
N VAL A 174 -12.30 17.49 4.81
CA VAL A 174 -11.42 18.59 4.47
C VAL A 174 -10.01 18.29 4.95
N LEU A 175 -9.05 18.30 4.04
CA LEU A 175 -7.63 18.16 4.38
C LEU A 175 -7.18 19.33 5.27
N LYS A 176 -6.57 19.00 6.40
CA LYS A 176 -5.90 19.95 7.29
C LYS A 176 -4.40 19.63 7.31
N THR A 177 -3.59 20.61 6.94
CA THR A 177 -2.12 20.46 6.84
C THR A 177 -1.44 21.57 7.63
N LYS A 178 -0.27 21.24 8.19
CA LYS A 178 0.65 22.21 8.77
C LYS A 178 2.07 21.85 8.35
N GLU A 179 2.81 22.86 7.91
CA GLU A 179 4.22 22.73 7.60
C GLU A 179 5.05 23.12 8.83
N PHE A 180 6.17 22.43 9.01
CA PHE A 180 7.13 22.72 10.07
C PHE A 180 8.43 23.22 9.46
N PRO A 181 9.12 24.18 10.10
CA PRO A 181 10.45 24.59 9.68
C PRO A 181 11.41 23.38 9.66
N ALA A 182 12.29 23.35 8.65
CA ALA A 182 13.35 22.35 8.54
C ALA A 182 14.46 22.63 9.58
N ALA A 183 14.16 22.42 10.86
CA ALA A 183 15.13 22.50 11.97
C ALA A 183 15.62 21.09 12.34
N GLN A 184 16.83 20.95 12.90
CA GLN A 184 17.29 19.66 13.44
C GLN A 184 17.68 19.82 14.91
N PRO A 185 17.15 18.99 15.83
CA PRO A 185 16.15 17.94 15.64
C PRO A 185 14.70 18.45 15.59
N VAL A 186 13.87 17.92 14.68
CA VAL A 186 12.41 18.11 14.73
C VAL A 186 11.80 17.12 15.71
N ARG A 187 11.15 17.59 16.78
CA ARG A 187 10.23 16.77 17.58
C ARG A 187 8.81 17.29 17.38
N ILE A 188 7.93 16.40 16.95
CA ILE A 188 6.51 16.69 16.79
C ILE A 188 5.75 15.81 17.78
N THR A 189 4.92 16.42 18.60
CA THR A 189 4.00 15.72 19.51
C THR A 189 2.58 15.90 18.99
N ILE A 190 1.86 14.79 18.92
CA ILE A 190 0.48 14.75 18.43
C ILE A 190 -0.38 14.11 19.50
N SER A 191 -1.48 14.75 19.84
CA SER A 191 -2.50 14.21 20.73
C SER A 191 -3.87 14.44 20.12
N ALA A 192 -4.72 13.43 20.19
CA ALA A 192 -6.10 13.52 19.73
C ALA A 192 -7.04 13.28 20.92
N ASN A 193 -8.08 14.11 21.04
CA ASN A 193 -9.11 13.96 22.05
C ASN A 193 -10.50 14.10 21.41
N GLY A 194 -11.40 13.17 21.72
CA GLY A 194 -12.76 13.16 21.16
C GLY A 194 -13.15 11.78 20.61
N ARG A 195 -14.10 11.78 19.68
CA ARG A 195 -14.69 10.58 19.08
C ARG A 195 -14.64 10.68 17.56
N GLY A 196 -14.19 9.61 16.91
CA GLY A 196 -14.13 9.51 15.46
C GLY A 196 -12.87 8.80 14.97
N PHE A 197 -12.68 8.80 13.66
CA PHE A 197 -11.48 8.26 13.00
C PHE A 197 -10.81 9.38 12.21
N ALA A 198 -9.50 9.57 12.42
CA ALA A 198 -8.69 10.41 11.56
C ALA A 198 -7.45 9.65 11.11
N ILE A 199 -7.01 9.98 9.89
CA ILE A 199 -5.75 9.52 9.34
C ILE A 199 -4.77 10.68 9.50
N PHE A 200 -3.72 10.45 10.29
CA PHE A 200 -2.60 11.37 10.40
C PHE A 200 -1.47 10.91 9.49
N GLN A 201 -0.85 11.85 8.78
CA GLN A 201 0.27 11.58 7.88
C GLN A 201 1.36 12.63 8.05
N LEU A 202 2.60 12.17 8.23
CA LEU A 202 3.80 13.01 8.29
C LEU A 202 4.63 12.77 7.04
N ASN A 203 4.86 13.82 6.25
CA ASN A 203 5.69 13.77 5.06
C ASN A 203 7.00 14.51 5.33
N VAL A 204 8.13 13.86 5.05
CA VAL A 204 9.47 14.45 5.16
C VAL A 204 10.12 14.43 3.78
N ILE A 205 10.46 15.60 3.26
CA ILE A 205 11.08 15.76 1.94
C ILE A 205 12.47 16.35 2.16
N TYR A 206 13.50 15.67 1.65
CA TYR A 206 14.89 16.11 1.78
C TYR A 206 15.70 15.67 0.56
N ASN A 207 16.74 16.44 0.25
CA ASN A 207 17.67 16.10 -0.80
C ASN A 207 18.82 15.26 -0.23
N VAL A 208 19.16 14.17 -0.90
CA VAL A 208 20.34 13.36 -0.60
C VAL A 208 21.39 13.59 -1.68
N LYS A 209 22.64 13.83 -1.28
CA LYS A 209 23.75 13.82 -2.23
C LYS A 209 23.97 12.37 -2.67
N ASN A 210 23.63 12.06 -3.91
CA ASN A 210 23.92 10.75 -4.47
C ASN A 210 25.44 10.59 -4.63
N SER A 211 26.08 9.76 -3.82
CA SER A 211 27.52 9.50 -3.90
C SER A 211 27.90 8.43 -4.95
N HIS A 212 26.96 7.99 -5.81
CA HIS A 212 27.20 6.93 -6.80
C HIS A 212 27.79 7.40 -8.14
N THR A 213 28.45 8.55 -8.19
CA THR A 213 29.44 8.79 -9.25
C THR A 213 30.82 8.42 -8.69
N SER A 214 31.37 7.30 -9.15
CA SER A 214 32.73 6.79 -8.88
C SER A 214 32.86 5.75 -7.74
N LYS A 215 32.48 4.50 -7.99
CA LYS A 215 33.36 3.31 -7.87
C LYS A 215 32.58 2.01 -7.97
N ARG A 216 32.97 1.21 -8.95
CA ARG A 216 32.79 -0.25 -9.00
C ARG A 216 33.04 -0.86 -7.62
N ARG A 217 32.06 -1.62 -7.13
CA ARG A 217 32.13 -2.67 -6.08
C ARG A 217 32.83 -2.30 -4.76
N SER A 218 32.08 -2.34 -3.66
CA SER A 218 32.30 -3.36 -2.60
C SER A 218 31.38 -3.16 -1.38
N ARG A 219 30.48 -4.15 -1.19
CA ARG A 219 30.14 -4.80 0.08
C ARG A 219 29.59 -3.95 1.24
N SER A 220 28.28 -3.68 1.21
CA SER A 220 27.36 -3.96 2.33
C SER A 220 25.91 -3.79 1.87
N ALA A 221 25.11 -4.86 1.97
CA ALA A 221 23.74 -5.03 1.47
C ALA A 221 23.60 -5.03 -0.07
N GLN A 222 23.16 -6.17 -0.61
CA GLN A 222 22.86 -6.38 -2.03
C GLN A 222 21.65 -5.53 -2.47
N ASN A 223 21.85 -4.23 -2.73
CA ASN A 223 20.95 -3.50 -3.62
C ASN A 223 21.27 -3.98 -5.05
N GLN A 224 20.70 -5.11 -5.45
CA GLN A 224 20.81 -5.61 -6.81
C GLN A 224 19.90 -4.73 -7.68
N GLU A 225 20.47 -3.88 -8.52
CA GLU A 225 19.66 -3.07 -9.43
C GLU A 225 18.88 -4.00 -10.37
N SER A 226 17.59 -3.73 -10.58
CA SER A 226 16.76 -4.55 -11.48
C SER A 226 17.10 -4.32 -12.96
N PHE A 227 17.75 -3.19 -13.26
CA PHE A 227 18.13 -2.78 -14.60
C PHE A 227 19.58 -2.32 -14.61
N ASP A 228 20.27 -2.67 -15.69
CA ASP A 228 21.54 -2.07 -16.10
C ASP A 228 21.22 -0.82 -16.93
N LEU A 229 21.79 0.32 -16.57
CA LEU A 229 21.53 1.62 -17.21
C LEU A 229 22.84 2.25 -17.67
N ASP A 230 22.93 2.54 -18.96
CA ASP A 230 24.05 3.26 -19.57
C ASP A 230 23.55 4.55 -20.22
N VAL A 231 24.17 5.68 -19.87
CA VAL A 231 23.79 7.02 -20.32
C VAL A 231 25.02 7.71 -20.90
N CYS A 232 25.01 7.94 -22.21
CA CYS A 232 26.12 8.52 -22.95
C CYS A 232 25.66 9.77 -23.70
N VAL A 233 26.32 10.90 -23.46
CA VAL A 233 26.15 12.12 -24.26
C VAL A 233 27.17 12.09 -25.40
N LYS A 234 26.70 12.17 -26.64
CA LYS A 234 27.53 12.35 -27.83
C LYS A 234 27.44 13.81 -28.25
N ASP A 235 28.61 14.41 -28.38
CA ASP A 235 28.80 15.76 -28.88
C ASP A 235 29.42 15.67 -30.28
N ASP A 236 28.77 16.30 -31.27
CA ASP A 236 29.31 16.40 -32.61
C ASP A 236 30.04 17.74 -32.73
N LYS A 237 31.38 17.68 -32.81
CA LYS A 237 32.24 18.86 -32.96
C LYS A 237 31.91 19.71 -34.20
N LYS A 238 31.15 19.18 -35.16
CA LYS A 238 30.71 19.89 -36.37
C LYS A 238 29.33 20.53 -36.23
N ASP A 239 28.54 20.15 -35.24
CA ASP A 239 27.21 20.72 -34.98
C ASP A 239 27.13 21.21 -33.52
N ILE A 240 27.63 22.43 -33.31
CA ILE A 240 27.67 23.09 -32.00
C ILE A 240 26.28 23.42 -31.42
N ASN A 241 25.21 23.21 -32.19
CA ASN A 241 23.84 23.53 -31.78
C ASN A 241 23.04 22.29 -31.34
N SER A 242 23.60 21.08 -31.45
CA SER A 242 22.90 19.86 -31.10
C SER A 242 23.73 18.95 -30.18
N LEU A 243 23.04 18.29 -29.27
CA LEU A 243 23.60 17.29 -28.37
C LEU A 243 22.74 16.04 -28.46
N THR A 244 23.37 14.87 -28.60
CA THR A 244 22.66 13.59 -28.66
C THR A 244 22.83 12.83 -27.37
N LEU A 245 21.74 12.56 -26.66
CA LEU A 245 21.73 11.73 -25.47
C LEU A 245 21.31 10.29 -25.85
N ASN A 246 22.20 9.32 -25.62
CA ASN A 246 21.88 7.90 -25.77
C ASN A 246 21.66 7.29 -24.38
N ILE A 247 20.51 6.66 -24.21
CA ILE A 247 20.13 5.96 -22.98
C ILE A 247 19.85 4.51 -23.34
N CYS A 248 20.65 3.60 -22.80
CA CYS A 248 20.52 2.15 -22.98
C CYS A 248 20.11 1.53 -21.65
N THR A 249 19.13 0.62 -21.67
CA THR A 249 18.69 -0.11 -20.48
C THR A 249 18.57 -1.60 -20.78
N ARG A 250 18.89 -2.44 -19.80
CA ARG A 250 18.72 -3.90 -19.88
C ARG A 250 18.20 -4.45 -18.56
N TYR A 251 17.10 -5.20 -18.61
CA TYR A 251 16.58 -5.92 -17.45
C TYR A 251 17.54 -7.05 -17.07
N LEU A 252 17.92 -7.12 -15.78
CA LEU A 252 18.90 -8.08 -15.31
C LEU A 252 18.28 -9.42 -14.89
N GLY A 253 16.97 -9.45 -14.66
CA GLY A 253 16.29 -10.65 -14.17
C GLY A 253 16.70 -11.00 -12.74
N THR A 254 15.75 -11.57 -12.01
CA THR A 254 15.99 -12.37 -10.81
C THR A 254 15.81 -13.83 -11.16
#